data_AF-A0A8R2DMP3-F1
#
_entry.id   AF-A0A8R2DMP3-F1
#
_cell.length_a   1.000
_cell.length_b   1.000
_cell.length_c   1.000
_cell.angle_alpha   90.00
_cell.angle_beta   90.00
_cell.angle_gamma   90.00
#
_symmetry.space_group_name_H-M   'P 1'
#
loop_
_entity.id
_entity.type
_entity.pdbx_description
1 polymer ?
#
loop_
_entity_poly.entity_id
_entity_poly.type
_entity_poly.pdbx_seq_one_letter_code
_entity_poly.pdbx_strand_id
1 'polypeptide(L)'
;MVSRNMVLYLLCFMILTVNSHGPPQERDNEDIAMGRKVKKMGAKWCNMAKACNHDRVPICGISHAGDVVGFRDLCDMFDYNCIRRRNYRQTACPEDKSMLTVSRRPTNSYYDD
;
A
#
# COMPACT_ATOMS: atom_id res chain seq x y z
N MET A 1 -7.46 27.05 -42.79
CA MET A 1 -6.84 28.26 -42.18
C MET A 1 -7.19 28.25 -40.70
N VAL A 2 -6.20 28.12 -39.81
CA VAL A 2 -6.41 28.22 -38.36
C VAL A 2 -6.43 29.70 -38.00
N SER A 3 -7.51 30.19 -37.38
CA SER A 3 -7.62 31.60 -37.01
C SER A 3 -6.77 31.89 -35.77
N ARG A 4 -6.22 33.10 -35.67
CA ARG A 4 -5.41 33.54 -34.51
C ARG A 4 -6.15 33.37 -33.18
N ASN A 5 -7.47 33.54 -33.20
CA ASN A 5 -8.33 33.35 -32.03
C ASN A 5 -8.43 31.87 -31.63
N MET A 6 -8.47 30.95 -32.61
CA MET A 6 -8.48 29.50 -32.35
C MET A 6 -7.17 29.05 -31.67
N VAL A 7 -6.02 29.62 -32.05
CA VAL A 7 -4.73 29.34 -31.41
C VAL A 7 -4.73 29.82 -29.95
N LEU A 8 -5.26 31.02 -29.69
CA LEU A 8 -5.39 31.56 -28.33
C LEU A 8 -6.30 30.70 -27.45
N TYR A 9 -7.45 30.25 -27.96
CA TYR A 9 -8.34 29.38 -27.20
C TYR A 9 -7.68 28.04 -26.84
N LEU A 10 -6.94 27.44 -27.79
CA LEU A 10 -6.21 26.19 -27.53
C LEU A 10 -5.10 26.38 -26.48
N LEU A 11 -4.37 27.49 -26.54
CA LEU A 11 -3.34 27.80 -25.54
C LEU A 11 -3.95 28.03 -24.15
N CYS A 12 -5.04 28.78 -24.05
CA CYS A 12 -5.74 28.99 -22.78
C CYS A 12 -6.28 27.67 -22.21
N PHE A 13 -6.83 26.80 -23.06
CA PHE A 13 -7.35 25.50 -22.61
C PHE A 13 -6.23 24.62 -22.04
N MET A 14 -5.07 24.57 -22.71
CA MET A 14 -3.90 23.81 -22.24
C MET A 14 -3.34 24.36 -20.93
N ILE A 15 -3.35 25.68 -20.73
CA ILE A 15 -2.90 26.31 -19.47
C ILE A 15 -3.88 25.98 -18.33
N LEU A 16 -5.19 25.97 -18.60
CA LEU A 16 -6.21 25.64 -17.61
C LEU A 16 -6.18 24.16 -17.18
N THR A 17 -5.88 23.24 -18.10
CA THR A 17 -5.76 21.81 -17.77
C THR A 17 -4.52 21.50 -16.93
N VAL A 18 -3.43 22.26 -17.09
CA VAL A 18 -2.22 22.09 -16.26
C VAL A 18 -2.44 22.63 -14.84
N ASN A 19 -3.12 23.76 -14.69
CA ASN A 19 -3.37 24.39 -13.39
C ASN A 19 -4.47 23.72 -12.56
N SER A 20 -5.26 22.82 -13.15
CA SER A 20 -6.29 22.04 -12.44
C SER A 20 -5.73 20.81 -11.73
N HIS A 21 -4.48 20.43 -11.99
CA HIS A 21 -3.76 19.44 -11.20
C HIS A 21 -3.00 20.15 -10.07
N GLY A 22 -3.56 20.11 -8.86
CA GLY A 22 -2.83 20.49 -7.65
C GLY A 22 -1.60 19.58 -7.46
N PRO A 23 -0.51 20.08 -6.83
CA PRO A 23 0.70 19.29 -6.65
C PRO A 23 0.40 18.04 -5.80
N PRO A 24 0.74 16.82 -6.25
CA PRO A 24 0.70 15.65 -5.37
C PRO A 24 1.91 15.77 -4.42
N GLN A 25 1.72 16.17 -3.16
CA GLN A 25 2.90 16.60 -2.38
C GLN A 25 3.04 16.16 -0.92
N GLU A 26 2.07 15.47 -0.32
CA GLU A 26 2.25 14.96 1.05
C GLU A 26 2.46 13.44 1.09
N ARG A 27 1.64 12.66 0.39
CA ARG A 27 1.69 11.19 0.44
C ARG A 27 3.01 10.62 -0.11
N ASP A 28 3.57 11.23 -1.17
CA ASP A 28 4.79 10.72 -1.81
C ASP A 28 6.06 10.88 -0.96
N ASN A 29 6.19 11.99 -0.23
CA ASN A 29 7.38 12.24 0.61
C ASN A 29 7.44 11.28 1.80
N GLU A 30 6.29 11.02 2.42
CA GLU A 30 6.17 10.03 3.49
C GLU A 30 6.41 8.61 2.97
N ASP A 31 5.86 8.27 1.79
CA ASP A 31 6.08 6.98 1.15
C ASP A 31 7.55 6.76 0.73
N ILE A 32 8.26 7.82 0.30
CA ILE A 32 9.72 7.77 0.02
C ILE A 32 10.52 7.58 1.30
N ALA A 33 10.22 8.35 2.35
CA ALA A 33 10.89 8.23 3.65
C ALA A 33 10.63 6.85 4.29
N MET A 34 9.40 6.37 4.20
CA MET A 34 9.01 5.03 4.62
C MET A 34 9.62 3.97 3.73
N GLY A 35 9.73 4.17 2.41
CA GLY A 35 10.41 3.26 1.49
C GLY A 35 11.86 2.98 1.93
N ARG A 36 12.59 4.02 2.35
CA ARG A 36 13.93 3.85 2.96
C ARG A 36 13.88 3.10 4.30
N LYS A 37 12.95 3.44 5.20
CA LYS A 37 12.79 2.75 6.50
C LYS A 37 12.41 1.28 6.34
N VAL A 38 11.50 0.98 5.43
CA VAL A 38 11.00 -0.35 5.12
C VAL A 38 12.09 -1.20 4.50
N LYS A 39 12.91 -0.64 3.60
CA LYS A 39 14.11 -1.32 3.06
C LYS A 39 15.08 -1.73 4.17
N LYS A 40 15.25 -0.89 5.21
CA LYS A 40 16.06 -1.21 6.40
C LYS A 40 15.42 -2.28 7.28
N MET A 41 14.10 -2.25 7.47
CA MET A 41 13.38 -3.22 8.31
C MET A 41 13.10 -4.55 7.61
N GLY A 42 13.24 -4.66 6.29
CA GLY A 42 12.99 -5.89 5.54
C GLY A 42 13.70 -7.11 6.14
N ALA A 43 14.99 -6.98 6.47
CA ALA A 43 15.77 -8.06 7.10
C ALA A 43 15.22 -8.49 8.47
N LYS A 44 14.69 -7.55 9.27
CA LYS A 44 14.04 -7.85 10.55
C LYS A 44 12.78 -8.68 10.33
N TRP A 45 11.93 -8.27 9.39
CA TRP A 45 10.68 -8.98 9.08
C TRP A 45 10.95 -10.40 8.58
N CYS A 46 11.94 -10.59 7.71
CA CYS A 46 12.32 -11.91 7.22
C CYS A 46 12.80 -12.84 8.35
N ASN A 47 13.59 -12.32 9.30
CA ASN A 47 14.03 -13.10 10.45
C ASN A 47 12.88 -13.45 11.39
N MET A 48 11.95 -12.50 11.61
CA MET A 48 10.75 -12.76 12.42
C MET A 48 9.86 -13.80 11.77
N ALA A 49 9.61 -13.71 10.46
CA ALA A 49 8.81 -14.70 9.74
C ALA A 49 9.41 -16.10 9.83
N LYS A 50 10.74 -16.24 9.62
CA LYS A 50 11.45 -17.52 9.73
C LYS A 50 11.37 -18.17 11.12
N ALA A 51 11.35 -17.37 12.18
CA ALA A 51 11.31 -17.84 13.57
C ALA A 51 9.88 -17.95 14.14
N CYS A 52 8.87 -17.55 13.37
CA CYS A 52 7.48 -17.50 13.79
C CYS A 52 6.81 -18.87 13.66
N ASN A 53 5.85 -19.16 14.54
CA ASN A 53 5.03 -20.36 14.47
C ASN A 53 3.62 -19.98 13.99
N HIS A 54 3.16 -20.61 12.92
CA HIS A 54 1.83 -20.38 12.36
C HIS A 54 0.75 -20.94 13.30
N ASP A 55 0.02 -20.05 13.96
CA ASP A 55 -1.11 -20.36 14.83
C ASP A 55 -2.46 -20.35 14.11
N ARG A 56 -2.49 -19.87 12.85
CA ARG A 56 -3.68 -19.70 12.01
C ARG A 56 -4.75 -18.80 12.65
N VAL A 57 -4.37 -17.92 13.59
CA VAL A 57 -5.25 -16.94 14.20
C VAL A 57 -5.30 -15.69 13.31
N PRO A 58 -6.44 -15.39 12.66
CA PRO A 58 -6.52 -14.29 11.70
C PRO A 58 -6.26 -12.95 12.38
N ILE A 59 -5.45 -12.12 11.72
CA ILE A 59 -5.15 -10.75 12.17
C ILE A 59 -5.38 -9.75 11.04
N CYS A 60 -5.44 -8.47 11.39
CA CYS A 60 -5.37 -7.40 10.43
C CYS A 60 -4.09 -6.59 10.63
N GLY A 61 -3.52 -6.12 9.54
CA GLY A 61 -2.40 -5.19 9.55
C GLY A 61 -2.81 -3.86 8.97
N ILE A 62 -2.32 -2.77 9.54
CA ILE A 62 -2.48 -1.40 9.04
C ILE A 62 -1.16 -0.89 8.45
N SER A 63 -1.23 -0.32 7.25
CA SER A 63 -0.12 0.39 6.60
C SER A 63 -0.01 1.81 7.14
N HIS A 64 1.12 2.46 6.91
CA HIS A 64 1.28 3.87 7.24
C HIS A 64 0.30 4.78 6.46
N ALA A 65 -0.07 4.38 5.25
CA ALA A 65 -1.03 5.11 4.42
C ALA A 65 -2.49 4.89 4.87
N GLY A 66 -2.71 4.09 5.91
CA GLY A 66 -4.03 3.76 6.45
C GLY A 66 -4.70 2.54 5.81
N ASP A 67 -4.00 1.80 4.95
CA ASP A 67 -4.54 0.59 4.33
C ASP A 67 -4.66 -0.52 5.37
N VAL A 68 -5.86 -1.10 5.51
CA VAL A 68 -6.08 -2.27 6.37
C VAL A 68 -6.20 -3.53 5.53
N VAL A 69 -5.35 -4.51 5.81
CA VAL A 69 -5.30 -5.78 5.11
C VAL A 69 -5.42 -6.93 6.10
N GLY A 70 -6.21 -7.95 5.77
CA GLY A 70 -6.30 -9.17 6.57
C GLY A 70 -5.18 -10.16 6.23
N PHE A 71 -4.66 -10.85 7.25
CA PHE A 71 -3.67 -11.93 7.15
C PHE A 71 -4.20 -13.17 7.87
N ARG A 72 -3.78 -14.38 7.46
CA ARG A 72 -4.27 -15.62 8.12
C ARG A 72 -3.69 -15.78 9.51
N ASP A 73 -2.48 -15.28 9.72
CA ASP A 73 -1.82 -15.17 11.02
C ASP A 73 -0.74 -14.09 11.03
N LEU A 74 -0.10 -13.93 12.19
CA LEU A 74 0.97 -12.95 12.39
C LEU A 74 2.22 -13.25 11.55
N CYS A 75 2.53 -14.52 11.31
CA CYS A 75 3.69 -14.93 10.55
C CYS A 75 3.54 -14.55 9.06
N ASP A 76 2.34 -14.76 8.49
CA ASP A 76 1.99 -14.33 7.13
C ASP A 76 2.17 -12.81 6.96
N MET A 77 1.86 -12.00 7.98
CA MET A 77 2.09 -10.55 7.95
C MET A 77 3.60 -10.24 7.90
N PHE A 78 4.41 -10.94 8.68
CA PHE A 78 5.87 -10.78 8.65
C PHE A 78 6.47 -11.19 7.30
N ASP A 79 6.03 -12.30 6.72
CA ASP A 79 6.44 -12.74 5.40
C ASP A 79 6.06 -11.72 4.33
N TYR A 80 4.83 -11.20 4.39
CA TYR A 80 4.39 -10.16 3.47
C TYR A 80 5.25 -8.90 3.58
N ASN A 81 5.54 -8.45 4.81
CA ASN A 81 6.42 -7.31 5.06
C ASN A 81 7.85 -7.54 4.55
N CYS A 82 8.37 -8.76 4.68
CA CYS A 82 9.66 -9.18 4.15
C CYS A 82 9.69 -9.14 2.61
N ILE A 83 8.82 -9.94 1.96
CA ILE A 83 8.83 -10.17 0.51
C ILE A 83 8.44 -8.91 -0.25
N ARG A 84 7.38 -8.22 0.19
CA ARG A 84 6.85 -7.04 -0.50
C ARG A 84 7.53 -5.75 -0.08
N ARG A 85 8.50 -5.81 0.84
CA ARG A 85 9.11 -4.63 1.47
C ARG A 85 8.00 -3.68 1.92
N ARG A 86 7.20 -4.17 2.87
CA ARG A 86 6.12 -3.43 3.54
C ARG A 86 6.38 -3.38 5.05
N ASN A 87 5.58 -2.59 5.75
CA ASN A 87 5.69 -2.39 7.19
C ASN A 87 4.30 -2.29 7.82
N TYR A 88 3.45 -3.27 7.51
CA TYR A 88 2.16 -3.43 8.16
C TYR A 88 2.38 -3.73 9.64
N ARG A 89 1.60 -3.07 10.50
CA ARG A 89 1.56 -3.31 11.94
C ARG A 89 0.26 -3.99 12.30
N GLN A 90 0.30 -4.96 13.21
CA GLN A 90 -0.90 -5.61 13.70
C GLN A 90 -1.86 -4.57 14.29
N THR A 91 -3.13 -4.68 13.93
CA THR A 91 -4.24 -3.88 14.43
C THR A 91 -5.46 -4.78 14.66
N ALA A 92 -6.44 -4.29 15.41
CA ALA A 92 -7.75 -4.92 15.44
C ALA A 92 -8.37 -4.90 14.04
N CYS A 93 -8.98 -6.01 13.64
CA CYS A 93 -9.76 -6.04 12.41
C CYS A 93 -11.00 -5.16 12.56
N PRO A 94 -11.33 -4.32 11.57
CA PRO A 94 -12.55 -3.54 11.59
C PRO A 94 -13.76 -4.46 11.62
N GLU A 95 -14.80 -4.06 12.35
CA GLU A 95 -16.08 -4.79 12.40
C GLU A 95 -16.73 -4.86 11.01
N ASP A 96 -16.62 -3.76 10.26
CA ASP A 96 -17.01 -3.71 8.86
C ASP A 96 -15.88 -4.17 7.94
N LYS A 97 -16.07 -5.36 7.34
CA LYS A 97 -15.14 -5.97 6.38
C LYS A 97 -14.99 -5.17 5.08
N SER A 98 -15.89 -4.21 4.81
CA SER A 98 -15.78 -3.30 3.66
C SER A 98 -14.57 -2.37 3.76
N MET A 99 -14.05 -2.14 4.97
CA MET A 99 -12.87 -1.30 5.22
C MET A 99 -11.54 -1.98 4.89
N LEU A 100 -11.55 -3.27 4.53
CA LEU A 100 -10.35 -3.97 4.11
C LEU A 100 -10.02 -3.57 2.67
N THR A 101 -8.92 -2.82 2.49
CA THR A 101 -8.47 -2.34 1.17
C THR A 101 -8.14 -3.49 0.24
N VAL A 102 -7.77 -4.65 0.80
CA VAL A 102 -7.57 -5.88 0.06
C VAL A 102 -8.01 -7.06 0.92
N SER A 103 -9.18 -7.63 0.61
CA SER A 103 -9.52 -9.00 1.02
C SER A 103 -8.73 -9.99 0.16
N ARG A 104 -7.39 -9.97 0.25
CA ARG A 104 -6.61 -11.12 -0.20
C ARG A 104 -6.80 -12.20 0.85
N ARG A 105 -7.89 -12.98 0.71
CA ARG A 105 -7.68 -14.42 0.77
C ARG A 105 -6.46 -14.67 -0.12
N PRO A 106 -5.36 -15.26 0.37
CA PRO A 106 -4.35 -15.75 -0.53
C PRO A 106 -5.08 -16.76 -1.44
N THR A 107 -5.39 -16.38 -2.67
CA THR A 107 -5.86 -17.31 -3.69
C THR A 107 -4.64 -18.12 -4.12
N ASN A 108 -4.26 -19.09 -3.29
CA ASN A 108 -3.67 -20.40 -3.63
C ASN A 108 -3.01 -21.03 -2.40
N SER A 109 -3.74 -21.94 -1.76
CA SER A 109 -3.41 -23.37 -1.66
C SER A 109 -1.98 -23.84 -2.03
N TYR A 110 -0.94 -23.38 -1.33
CA TYR A 110 0.41 -24.00 -1.44
C TYR A 110 0.80 -24.83 -0.20
N TYR A 111 -0.02 -24.82 0.86
CA TYR A 111 0.16 -25.66 2.06
C TYR A 111 -1.19 -26.17 2.56
N ASP A 112 -1.94 -26.83 1.67
CA ASP A 112 -2.96 -27.81 2.05
C ASP A 112 -2.40 -29.19 1.65
N ASP A 113 -1.46 -29.69 2.44
CA ASP A 113 -1.08 -31.09 2.60
C ASP A 113 -0.79 -31.32 4.09
#